data_AF-A0A662XJZ7-F1
#
_entry.id   AF-A0A662XJZ7-F1
#
_cell.length_a   1.000
_cell.length_b   1.000
_cell.length_c   1.000
_cell.angle_alpha   90.00
_cell.angle_beta   90.00
_cell.angle_gamma   90.00
#
_symmetry.space_group_name_H-M   'P 1'
#
loop_
_entity.id
_entity.type
_entity.pdbx_description
1 polymer ?
#
loop_
_entity_poly.entity_id
_entity_poly.type
_entity_poly.pdbx_seq_one_letter_code
_entity_poly.pdbx_strand_id
1 'polypeptide(L)'
;MGHFRIREIMATPVENGVVAWVLWSASVCVGAVEWIFTYRALLLGMVVGALVWEATSPVRRLVGFVVGKVYRKADHWAFLLWRCVERYQRRVSSPEVAALCVSESLWVRFAALFLAPSSVLRKHCGNAEGLGKACLKWLDAHYYSWCVLVP
;
A
#
# COMPACT_ATOMS: atom_id res chain seq x y z
N MET A 1 18.20 8.51 89.62
CA MET A 1 18.44 7.62 88.46
C MET A 1 17.13 6.93 88.12
N GLY A 2 16.66 7.03 86.87
CA GLY A 2 15.80 5.97 86.30
C GLY A 2 14.34 6.24 85.92
N HIS A 3 13.91 7.47 85.59
CA HIS A 3 12.49 7.72 85.24
C HIS A 3 12.23 8.32 83.84
N PHE A 4 13.13 8.08 82.88
CA PHE A 4 13.07 8.69 81.54
C PHE A 4 13.31 7.68 80.40
N ARG A 5 12.80 6.45 80.53
CA ARG A 5 12.96 5.41 79.49
C ARG A 5 11.73 4.53 79.30
N ILE A 6 10.52 5.10 79.36
CA ILE A 6 9.27 4.37 79.06
C ILE A 6 8.29 5.23 78.25
N ARG A 7 8.79 6.16 77.43
CA ARG A 7 7.96 6.89 76.45
C ARG A 7 8.31 6.59 74.99
N GLU A 8 9.35 5.80 74.74
CA GLU A 8 9.79 5.44 73.39
C GLU A 8 9.27 4.07 72.90
N ILE A 9 8.49 3.32 73.70
CA ILE A 9 8.12 1.92 73.37
C ILE A 9 6.66 1.77 72.96
N MET A 10 5.87 2.85 72.91
CA MET A 10 4.41 2.77 72.63
C MET A 10 3.94 3.56 71.41
N ALA A 11 4.82 3.83 70.44
CA ALA A 11 4.38 4.06 69.08
C ALA A 11 4.00 2.68 68.49
N THR A 12 2.71 2.37 68.53
CA THR A 12 2.20 1.07 68.11
C THR A 12 2.65 0.73 66.68
N PRO A 13 2.97 -0.53 66.35
CA PRO A 13 3.42 -0.93 65.01
C PRO A 13 2.39 -0.62 63.91
N VAL A 14 1.14 -0.39 64.29
CA VAL A 14 0.04 0.01 63.40
C VAL A 14 0.19 1.47 62.96
N GLU A 15 0.53 2.39 63.86
CA GLU A 15 0.66 3.83 63.55
C GLU A 15 1.82 4.09 62.57
N ASN A 16 2.96 3.44 62.80
CA ASN A 16 4.12 3.52 61.90
C ASN A 16 3.83 2.90 60.51
N GLY A 17 3.01 1.85 60.46
CA GLY A 17 2.58 1.22 59.21
C GLY A 17 1.67 2.12 58.38
N VAL A 18 0.71 2.80 59.02
CA VAL A 18 -0.20 3.76 58.34
C VAL A 18 0.59 4.96 57.83
N VAL A 19 1.49 5.52 58.65
CA VAL A 19 2.33 6.67 58.25
C VAL A 19 3.26 6.30 57.09
N ALA A 20 3.87 5.12 57.11
CA ALA A 20 4.70 4.62 56.01
C ALA A 20 3.89 4.42 54.72
N TRP A 21 2.67 3.88 54.83
CA TRP A 21 1.79 3.69 53.68
C TRP A 21 1.32 5.02 53.07
N VAL A 22 1.01 6.01 53.90
CA VAL A 22 0.62 7.37 53.47
C VAL A 22 1.80 8.08 52.80
N LEU A 23 3.00 8.01 53.39
CA LEU A 23 4.22 8.60 52.80
C LEU A 23 4.60 7.95 51.47
N TRP A 24 4.50 6.63 51.38
CA TRP A 24 4.74 5.91 50.13
C TRP A 24 3.72 6.29 49.06
N SER A 25 2.44 6.35 49.43
CA SER A 25 1.36 6.76 48.50
C SER A 25 1.55 8.20 48.02
N ALA A 26 1.88 9.13 48.93
CA ALA A 26 2.16 10.53 48.57
C ALA A 26 3.37 10.65 47.66
N SER A 27 4.44 9.89 47.92
CA SER A 27 5.65 9.85 47.08
C SER A 27 5.35 9.33 45.67
N VAL A 28 4.55 8.25 45.56
CA VAL A 28 4.10 7.72 44.26
C VAL A 28 3.23 8.74 43.52
N CYS A 29 2.33 9.44 44.20
CA CYS A 29 1.52 10.50 43.61
C CYS A 29 2.37 11.66 43.09
N VAL A 30 3.34 12.14 43.87
CA VAL A 30 4.23 13.23 43.45
C VAL A 30 5.10 12.79 42.27
N GLY A 31 5.67 11.59 42.33
CA GLY A 31 6.45 11.03 41.22
C GLY A 31 5.62 10.86 39.95
N ALA A 32 4.36 10.43 40.06
CA ALA A 32 3.44 10.34 38.93
C ALA A 32 3.13 11.72 38.34
N VAL A 33 2.91 12.73 39.19
CA VAL A 33 2.63 14.11 38.74
C VAL A 33 3.86 14.70 38.04
N GLU A 34 5.05 14.60 38.61
CA GLU A 34 6.29 15.07 37.96
C GLU A 34 6.57 14.34 36.65
N TRP A 35 6.30 13.03 36.59
CA TRP A 35 6.39 12.24 35.37
C TRP A 35 5.42 12.77 34.31
N ILE A 36 4.15 12.98 34.67
CA ILE A 36 3.14 13.55 33.76
C ILE A 36 3.56 14.92 33.24
N PHE A 37 4.09 15.80 34.10
CA PHE A 37 4.57 17.12 33.68
C PHE A 37 5.81 17.05 32.78
N THR A 38 6.71 16.11 33.04
CA THR A 38 7.93 15.89 32.24
C THR A 38 7.59 15.35 30.85
N TYR A 39 6.66 14.38 30.78
CA TYR A 39 6.27 13.72 29.53
C TYR A 39 5.04 14.35 28.87
N ARG A 40 4.55 15.50 29.36
CA ARG A 40 3.34 16.17 28.85
C ARG A 40 3.37 16.40 27.35
N ALA A 41 4.53 16.76 26.79
CA ALA A 41 4.69 17.03 25.37
C ALA A 41 4.56 15.76 24.53
N LEU A 42 5.08 14.62 25.03
CA LEU A 42 4.92 13.32 24.40
C LEU A 42 3.47 12.83 24.51
N LEU A 43 2.83 13.01 25.66
CA LEU A 43 1.41 12.64 25.84
C LEU A 43 0.50 13.47 24.92
N LEU A 44 0.71 14.79 24.84
CA LEU A 44 0.00 15.65 23.90
C LEU A 44 0.30 15.26 22.45
N GLY A 45 1.55 14.95 22.13
CA GLY A 45 1.93 14.44 20.81
C GLY A 45 1.22 13.14 20.45
N MET A 46 1.08 12.21 21.39
CA MET A 46 0.33 10.97 21.22
C MET A 46 -1.17 11.21 21.01
N VAL A 47 -1.78 12.13 21.78
CA VAL A 47 -3.20 12.49 21.63
C VAL A 47 -3.45 13.17 20.29
N VAL A 48 -2.62 14.15 19.92
CA VAL A 48 -2.72 14.81 18.60
C VAL A 48 -2.48 13.81 17.48
N GLY A 49 -1.47 12.94 17.62
CA GLY A 49 -1.20 11.86 16.67
C GLY A 49 -2.39 10.92 16.52
N ALA A 50 -3.04 10.52 17.62
CA ALA A 50 -4.24 9.70 17.61
C ALA A 50 -5.43 10.43 16.94
N LEU A 51 -5.65 11.70 17.27
CA LEU A 51 -6.71 12.52 16.64
C LEU A 51 -6.48 12.68 15.14
N VAL A 52 -5.24 12.96 14.72
CA VAL A 52 -4.84 13.01 13.30
C VAL A 52 -5.02 11.65 12.64
N TRP A 53 -4.67 10.57 13.33
CA TRP A 53 -4.83 9.21 12.84
C TRP A 53 -6.31 8.85 12.62
N GLU A 54 -7.19 9.20 13.55
CA GLU A 54 -8.63 8.99 13.41
C GLU A 54 -9.24 9.89 12.32
N ALA A 55 -8.84 11.16 12.27
CA ALA A 55 -9.26 12.09 11.21
C ALA A 55 -8.82 11.64 9.81
N THR A 56 -7.67 10.98 9.71
CA THR A 56 -7.15 10.41 8.44
C THR A 56 -7.69 9.00 8.16
N SER A 57 -8.38 8.35 9.09
CA SER A 57 -9.03 7.05 8.92
C SER A 57 -9.98 6.98 7.70
N PRO A 58 -10.92 7.92 7.50
CA PRO A 58 -11.78 7.91 6.32
C PRO A 58 -10.99 8.11 5.01
N VAL A 59 -9.94 8.94 5.04
CA VAL A 59 -9.07 9.18 3.89
C VAL A 59 -8.30 7.90 3.54
N ARG A 60 -7.73 7.19 4.52
CA ARG A 60 -7.04 5.91 4.29
C ARG A 60 -7.97 4.85 3.69
N ARG A 61 -9.23 4.78 4.13
CA ARG A 61 -10.21 3.85 3.55
C ARG A 61 -10.57 4.21 2.12
N LEU A 62 -10.78 5.49 1.82
CA LEU A 62 -11.07 5.96 0.47
C LEU A 62 -9.89 5.71 -0.47
N VAL A 63 -8.67 6.04 -0.03
CA VAL A 63 -7.44 5.76 -0.77
C VAL A 63 -7.30 4.27 -1.00
N GLY A 64 -7.44 3.43 0.02
CA GLY A 64 -7.39 1.97 -0.14
C GLY A 64 -8.43 1.42 -1.12
N PHE A 65 -9.65 1.98 -1.12
CA PHE A 65 -10.71 1.59 -2.06
C PHE A 65 -10.40 2.01 -3.50
N VAL A 66 -9.96 3.25 -3.72
CA VAL A 66 -9.58 3.77 -5.05
C VAL A 66 -8.38 3.00 -5.58
N VAL A 67 -7.35 2.86 -4.76
CA VAL A 67 -6.14 2.08 -5.07
C VAL A 67 -6.52 0.65 -5.40
N GLY A 68 -7.38 -0.01 -4.61
CA GLY A 68 -7.87 -1.36 -4.90
C GLY A 68 -8.62 -1.47 -6.23
N LYS A 69 -9.45 -0.49 -6.59
CA LYS A 69 -10.13 -0.48 -7.90
C LYS A 69 -9.17 -0.25 -9.07
N VAL A 70 -8.20 0.65 -8.89
CA VAL A 70 -7.15 0.91 -9.89
C VAL A 70 -6.30 -0.34 -10.07
N TYR A 71 -5.84 -0.99 -9.00
CA TYR A 71 -5.08 -2.23 -9.06
C TYR A 71 -5.86 -3.35 -9.74
N ARG A 72 -7.15 -3.55 -9.43
CA ARG A 72 -7.96 -4.55 -10.14
C ARG A 72 -8.07 -4.28 -11.63
N LYS A 73 -8.15 -3.01 -12.03
CA LYS A 73 -8.13 -2.67 -13.46
C LYS A 73 -6.75 -2.83 -14.07
N ALA A 74 -5.70 -2.38 -13.39
CA ALA A 74 -4.32 -2.54 -13.84
C ALA A 74 -3.94 -4.01 -14.00
N ASP A 75 -4.33 -4.87 -13.06
CA ASP A 75 -4.13 -6.32 -13.10
C ASP A 75 -4.86 -6.96 -14.28
N HIS A 76 -6.11 -6.56 -14.54
CA HIS A 76 -6.83 -6.99 -15.73
C HIS A 76 -6.10 -6.60 -17.03
N TRP A 77 -5.59 -5.37 -17.12
CA TRP A 77 -4.80 -4.92 -18.27
C TRP A 77 -3.44 -5.62 -18.37
N ALA A 78 -2.77 -5.88 -17.24
CA ALA A 78 -1.50 -6.60 -17.19
C ALA A 78 -1.67 -8.05 -17.65
N PHE A 79 -2.76 -8.72 -17.24
CA PHE A 79 -3.10 -10.05 -17.73
C PHE A 79 -3.35 -10.08 -19.25
N LEU A 80 -4.07 -9.08 -19.77
CA LEU A 80 -4.27 -8.95 -21.22
C LEU A 80 -2.95 -8.74 -21.96
N LEU A 81 -2.09 -7.83 -21.47
CA LEU A 81 -0.76 -7.59 -22.03
C LEU A 81 0.10 -8.85 -22.01
N TRP A 82 0.11 -9.58 -20.89
CA TRP A 82 0.82 -10.85 -20.78
C TRP A 82 0.37 -11.85 -21.83
N ARG A 83 -0.94 -12.03 -22.02
CA ARG A 83 -1.50 -12.90 -23.08
C ARG A 83 -1.14 -12.43 -24.49
N CYS A 84 -1.04 -11.11 -24.72
CA CYS A 84 -0.56 -10.56 -25.99
C CYS A 84 0.89 -10.94 -26.23
N VAL A 85 1.76 -10.72 -25.24
CA VAL A 85 3.20 -11.05 -25.31
C VAL A 85 3.40 -12.54 -25.52
N GLU A 86 2.66 -13.37 -24.80
CA GLU A 86 2.73 -14.84 -24.95
C GLU A 86 2.39 -15.27 -26.38
N ARG A 87 1.32 -14.73 -26.97
CA ARG A 87 0.96 -15.04 -28.37
C ARG A 87 1.95 -14.46 -29.37
N TYR A 88 2.48 -13.28 -29.10
CA TYR A 88 3.52 -12.65 -29.91
C TYR A 88 4.78 -13.51 -29.94
N GLN A 89 5.31 -13.88 -28.77
CA GLN A 89 6.49 -14.73 -28.64
C GLN A 89 6.27 -16.08 -29.35
N ARG A 90 5.12 -16.74 -29.17
CA ARG A 90 4.84 -17.99 -29.89
C ARG A 90 4.85 -17.83 -31.41
N ARG A 91 4.33 -16.70 -31.95
CA ARG A 91 4.36 -16.43 -33.39
C ARG A 91 5.76 -16.13 -33.89
N VAL A 92 6.51 -15.33 -33.14
CA VAL A 92 7.86 -14.87 -33.53
C VAL A 92 8.93 -15.95 -33.36
N SER A 93 8.79 -16.82 -32.36
CA SER A 93 9.67 -17.96 -32.13
C SER A 93 9.32 -19.18 -32.98
N SER A 94 8.34 -19.07 -33.89
CA SER A 94 8.03 -20.15 -34.83
C SER A 94 9.22 -20.40 -35.75
N PRO A 95 9.63 -21.66 -35.98
CA PRO A 95 10.74 -21.99 -36.87
C PRO A 95 10.51 -21.51 -38.30
N GLU A 96 9.25 -21.36 -38.71
CA GLU A 96 8.87 -20.78 -39.99
C GLU A 96 9.36 -19.34 -40.10
N VAL A 97 9.17 -18.51 -39.05
CA VAL A 97 9.60 -17.10 -39.01
C VAL A 97 11.12 -16.96 -38.97
N ALA A 98 11.81 -17.93 -38.38
CA ALA A 98 13.27 -18.00 -38.37
C ALA A 98 13.86 -18.40 -39.73
N ALA A 99 13.08 -19.07 -40.58
CA ALA A 99 13.48 -19.50 -41.92
C ALA A 99 13.29 -18.41 -43.00
N LEU A 100 12.55 -17.32 -42.71
CA LEU A 100 12.39 -16.19 -43.65
C LEU A 100 13.64 -15.31 -43.69
N CYS A 101 13.79 -14.57 -44.79
CA CYS A 101 14.77 -13.49 -44.90
C CYS A 101 14.59 -12.44 -43.80
N VAL A 102 15.68 -11.73 -43.46
CA VAL A 102 15.69 -10.74 -42.37
C VAL A 102 14.62 -9.66 -42.56
N SER A 103 14.36 -9.21 -43.79
CA SER A 103 13.30 -8.24 -44.10
C SER A 103 11.89 -8.78 -43.86
N GLU A 104 11.60 -10.00 -44.31
CA GLU A 104 10.29 -10.62 -44.17
C GLU A 104 10.01 -11.06 -42.72
N SER A 105 11.03 -11.55 -42.01
CA SER A 105 10.91 -11.90 -40.58
C SER A 105 10.66 -10.66 -39.71
N LEU A 106 11.28 -9.52 -40.02
CA LEU A 106 10.97 -8.24 -39.37
C LEU A 106 9.53 -7.82 -39.64
N TRP A 107 9.08 -7.91 -40.89
CA TRP A 107 7.69 -7.60 -41.25
C TRP A 107 6.67 -8.48 -40.52
N VAL A 108 6.92 -9.79 -40.41
CA VAL A 108 6.04 -10.72 -39.68
C VAL A 108 6.03 -10.40 -38.19
N ARG A 109 7.17 -10.03 -37.60
CA ARG A 109 7.24 -9.56 -36.20
C ARG A 109 6.45 -8.26 -36.02
N PHE A 110 6.60 -7.29 -36.91
CA PHE A 110 5.83 -6.05 -36.86
C PHE A 110 4.33 -6.30 -37.01
N ALA A 111 3.90 -7.10 -37.98
CA ALA A 111 2.50 -7.45 -38.15
C ALA A 111 1.95 -8.18 -36.93
N ALA A 112 2.71 -9.09 -36.33
CA ALA A 112 2.33 -9.81 -35.11
C ALA A 112 2.20 -8.88 -33.90
N LEU A 113 3.00 -7.81 -33.82
CA LEU A 113 2.94 -6.81 -32.76
C LEU A 113 1.59 -6.08 -32.72
N PHE A 114 0.94 -5.90 -33.88
CA PHE A 114 -0.38 -5.26 -33.98
C PHE A 114 -1.54 -6.29 -33.99
N LEU A 115 -1.36 -7.46 -34.61
CA LEU A 115 -2.39 -8.51 -34.66
C LEU A 115 -2.64 -9.19 -33.29
N ALA A 116 -1.58 -9.40 -32.51
CA ALA A 116 -1.71 -10.06 -31.20
C ALA A 116 -2.58 -9.25 -30.23
N PRO A 117 -2.30 -7.95 -29.97
CA PRO A 117 -3.13 -7.15 -29.08
C PRO A 117 -4.54 -6.94 -29.62
N SER A 118 -4.73 -6.67 -30.92
CA SER A 118 -6.07 -6.48 -31.48
C SER A 118 -6.97 -7.72 -31.32
N SER A 119 -6.42 -8.93 -31.50
CA SER A 119 -7.17 -10.18 -31.29
C SER A 119 -7.53 -10.44 -29.83
N VAL A 120 -6.64 -10.11 -28.89
CA VAL A 120 -6.86 -10.25 -27.44
C VAL A 120 -7.88 -9.22 -26.95
N LEU A 121 -7.74 -7.96 -27.37
CA LEU A 121 -8.66 -6.86 -27.09
C LEU A 121 -10.07 -7.16 -27.64
N ARG A 122 -10.18 -7.65 -28.88
CA ARG A 122 -11.48 -8.00 -29.48
C ARG A 122 -12.15 -9.17 -28.76
N LYS A 123 -11.38 -10.16 -28.28
CA LYS A 123 -11.90 -11.34 -27.57
C LYS A 123 -12.30 -11.06 -26.12
N HIS A 124 -11.53 -10.24 -25.40
CA HIS A 124 -11.71 -10.05 -23.96
C HIS A 124 -12.33 -8.71 -23.57
N CYS A 125 -12.19 -7.66 -24.40
CA CYS A 125 -12.78 -6.34 -24.15
C CYS A 125 -13.99 -6.07 -25.05
N GLY A 126 -14.63 -7.11 -25.60
CA GLY A 126 -15.67 -7.08 -26.63
C GLY A 126 -16.87 -6.15 -26.40
N ASN A 127 -16.99 -5.49 -25.24
CA ASN A 127 -17.93 -4.38 -25.03
C ASN A 127 -17.50 -3.34 -23.96
N ALA A 128 -16.19 -3.12 -23.72
CA ALA A 128 -15.74 -2.01 -22.86
C ALA A 128 -15.81 -0.69 -23.67
N GLU A 129 -17.00 -0.09 -23.71
CA GLU A 129 -17.51 0.81 -24.77
C GLU A 129 -16.66 2.03 -25.14
N GLY A 130 -15.75 2.51 -24.27
CA GLY A 130 -14.86 3.64 -24.58
C GLY A 130 -13.42 3.23 -24.90
N LEU A 131 -12.72 2.73 -23.88
CA LEU A 131 -11.26 2.55 -23.93
C LEU A 131 -10.81 1.39 -24.83
N GLY A 132 -11.54 0.27 -24.84
CA GLY A 132 -11.20 -0.89 -25.67
C GLY A 132 -11.38 -0.58 -27.17
N LYS A 133 -12.47 0.12 -27.52
CA LYS A 133 -12.73 0.58 -28.88
C LYS A 133 -11.74 1.67 -29.33
N ALA A 134 -11.41 2.61 -28.46
CA ALA A 134 -10.40 3.64 -28.75
C ALA A 134 -9.01 3.04 -28.95
N CYS A 135 -8.61 2.09 -28.11
CA CYS A 135 -7.34 1.39 -28.24
C CYS A 135 -7.28 0.58 -29.54
N LEU A 136 -8.34 -0.15 -29.89
CA LEU A 136 -8.44 -0.86 -31.18
C LEU A 136 -8.32 0.10 -32.38
N LYS A 137 -9.06 1.22 -32.37
CA LYS A 137 -8.98 2.23 -33.44
C LYS A 137 -7.59 2.87 -33.54
N TRP A 138 -6.96 3.15 -32.41
CA TRP A 138 -5.59 3.69 -32.39
C TRP A 138 -4.59 2.69 -32.96
N LEU A 139 -4.75 1.41 -32.62
CA LEU A 139 -3.88 0.33 -33.08
C LEU A 139 -4.04 0.08 -34.59
N ASP A 140 -5.28 0.09 -35.09
CA ASP A 140 -5.56 0.02 -36.52
C ASP A 140 -4.99 1.24 -37.25
N ALA A 141 -5.20 2.46 -36.75
CA ALA A 141 -4.66 3.68 -37.35
C ALA A 141 -3.13 3.68 -37.41
N HIS A 142 -2.46 3.22 -36.34
CA HIS A 142 -1.01 3.03 -36.35
C HIS A 142 -0.61 1.99 -37.39
N TYR A 143 -1.23 0.82 -37.40
CA TYR A 143 -0.93 -0.23 -38.38
C TYR A 143 -1.00 0.30 -39.82
N TYR A 144 -2.08 1.01 -40.19
CA TYR A 144 -2.20 1.62 -41.52
C TYR A 144 -1.15 2.70 -41.80
N SER A 145 -0.80 3.53 -40.82
CA SER A 145 0.27 4.53 -41.01
C SER A 145 1.63 3.90 -41.30
N TRP A 146 1.93 2.78 -40.63
CA TRP A 146 3.20 2.07 -40.83
C TRP A 146 3.22 1.29 -42.15
N CYS A 147 2.08 0.75 -42.60
CA CYS A 147 1.95 0.15 -43.94
C CYS A 147 2.19 1.15 -45.09
N VAL A 148 2.03 2.45 -44.87
CA VAL A 148 2.33 3.49 -45.87
C VAL A 148 3.79 3.94 -45.80
N LEU A 149 4.41 3.89 -44.61
CA LEU A 149 5.77 4.38 -44.34
C LEU A 149 6.87 3.35 -44.61
N VAL A 150 6.56 2.06 -44.50
CA VAL A 150 7.51 0.98 -44.81
C VAL A 150 7.08 0.36 -46.14
N PRO A 151 7.78 0.66 -47.25
CA PRO A 151 7.52 0.07 -48.56
C PRO A 151 7.98 -1.39 -48.66
#